data_AF-A0A9N9A3Y5-F1
#
_entry.id   AF-A0A9N9A3Y5-F1
#
_cell.length_a   1.000
_cell.length_b   1.000
_cell.length_c   1.000
_cell.angle_alpha   90.00
_cell.angle_beta   90.00
_cell.angle_gamma   90.00
#
_symmetry.space_group_name_H-M   'P 1'
#
loop_
_entity.id
_entity.type
_entity.pdbx_description
1 polymer ?
#
loop_
_entity_poly.entity_id
_entity_poly.type
_entity_poly.pdbx_seq_one_letter_code
_entity_poly.pdbx_strand_id
1 'polypeptide(L)'
;MRHSLVFVNNFLKNKKSLVTIIQRKNFPISRRYMIPTGSHVSNNDPNVMQVEKEKLLKGKIIDHIKSAPGWSETLASESEAIVKAEREDGYTIEEIQHHTLKILHEEENKN
;
A
#
# COMPACT_ATOMS: atom_id res chain seq x y z
N MET A 1 -69.23 29.02 -1.12
CA MET A 1 -68.64 28.81 -2.47
C MET A 1 -67.11 28.77 -2.30
N ARG A 2 -66.47 27.61 -2.56
CA ARG A 2 -65.37 27.39 -3.55
C ARG A 2 -64.13 28.26 -3.31
N HIS A 3 -62.86 27.82 -3.23
CA HIS A 3 -62.15 26.58 -3.52
C HIS A 3 -60.75 26.60 -2.85
N SER A 4 -60.09 25.44 -2.93
CA SER A 4 -58.81 24.98 -2.36
C SER A 4 -57.50 25.63 -2.86
N LEU A 5 -56.45 25.47 -2.02
CA LEU A 5 -55.02 25.17 -2.27
C LEU A 5 -54.24 25.92 -3.39
N VAL A 6 -52.99 26.32 -3.09
CA VAL A 6 -51.74 25.76 -3.69
C VAL A 6 -50.48 26.57 -3.27
N PHE A 7 -49.51 25.82 -2.72
CA PHE A 7 -48.04 25.95 -2.78
C PHE A 7 -47.31 27.23 -2.29
N VAL A 8 -46.53 27.21 -1.21
CA VAL A 8 -45.21 26.53 -0.95
C VAL A 8 -44.05 27.53 -1.02
N ASN A 9 -43.40 27.70 0.14
CA ASN A 9 -42.00 28.03 0.41
C ASN A 9 -41.38 29.31 -0.17
N ASN A 10 -41.33 30.37 0.65
CA ASN A 10 -40.20 31.30 0.69
C ASN A 10 -39.43 31.04 2.00
N PHE A 11 -38.45 30.13 1.99
CA PHE A 11 -37.05 30.40 1.63
C PHE A 11 -36.39 31.44 2.56
N LEU A 12 -35.85 30.91 3.66
CA LEU A 12 -34.53 31.25 4.21
C LEU A 12 -34.20 32.73 4.44
N LYS A 13 -34.70 33.34 5.52
CA LYS A 13 -34.03 34.53 6.11
C LYS A 13 -34.17 34.62 7.63
N ASN A 14 -33.73 33.59 8.36
CA ASN A 14 -33.16 33.78 9.71
C ASN A 14 -32.58 32.48 10.24
N LYS A 15 -31.33 32.19 9.89
CA LYS A 15 -30.48 31.30 10.69
C LYS A 15 -29.37 32.17 11.25
N LYS A 16 -29.62 32.76 12.42
CA LYS A 16 -28.55 33.35 13.24
C LYS A 16 -27.63 32.19 13.61
N SER A 17 -26.51 32.17 12.90
CA SER A 17 -25.40 31.25 13.01
C SER A 17 -24.94 31.12 14.45
N LEU A 18 -25.24 29.98 15.08
CA LEU A 18 -24.53 29.51 16.27
C LEU A 18 -23.24 28.85 15.76
N VAL A 19 -22.21 29.65 15.50
CA VAL A 19 -20.85 29.12 15.36
C VAL A 19 -20.39 28.70 16.75
N THR A 20 -20.61 27.44 17.11
CA THR A 20 -19.94 26.83 18.25
C THR A 20 -18.45 26.77 17.92
N ILE A 21 -17.67 27.69 18.49
CA ILE A 21 -16.21 27.65 18.46
C ILE A 21 -15.79 26.46 19.31
N ILE A 22 -15.53 25.33 18.66
CA ILE A 22 -14.87 24.19 19.31
C ILE A 22 -13.44 24.65 19.64
N GLN A 23 -13.21 24.98 20.90
CA GLN A 23 -11.89 25.18 21.48
C GLN A 23 -11.10 23.88 21.24
N ARG A 24 -10.26 23.86 20.20
CA ARG A 24 -9.29 22.79 19.96
C ARG A 24 -8.32 22.82 21.13
N LYS A 25 -8.49 21.91 22.09
CA LYS A 25 -7.47 21.66 23.11
C LYS A 25 -6.21 21.25 22.38
N ASN A 26 -5.15 22.04 22.54
CA ASN A 26 -3.81 21.70 22.07
C ASN A 26 -3.29 20.55 22.93
N PHE A 27 -3.59 19.31 22.54
CA PHE A 27 -2.93 18.15 23.10
C PHE A 27 -1.45 18.24 22.71
N PRO A 28 -0.50 18.19 23.66
CA PRO A 28 0.91 18.13 23.31
C PRO A 28 1.11 16.87 22.48
N ILE A 29 1.47 17.05 21.21
CA ILE A 29 1.86 15.94 20.34
C ILE A 29 3.17 15.42 20.89
N SER A 30 3.09 14.42 21.78
CA SER A 30 4.25 13.65 22.20
C SER A 30 4.88 13.07 20.94
N ARG A 31 6.07 13.54 20.56
CA ARG A 31 6.86 12.94 19.48
C ARG A 31 7.20 11.53 19.93
N ARG A 32 6.43 10.55 19.45
CA ARG A 32 6.82 9.15 19.56
C ARG A 32 8.04 8.96 18.67
N TYR A 33 9.21 8.82 19.29
CA TYR A 33 10.37 8.24 18.64
C TYR A 33 10.08 6.75 18.48
N MET A 34 9.37 6.39 17.41
CA MET A 34 9.26 4.99 17.01
C MET A 34 10.63 4.60 16.49
N ILE A 35 11.34 3.76 17.24
CA ILE A 35 12.51 3.07 16.71
C ILE A 35 11.94 2.00 15.76
N PRO A 36 12.18 2.08 14.45
CA PRO A 36 11.69 1.06 13.54
C PRO A 36 12.48 -0.22 13.79
N THR A 37 11.94 -1.11 14.61
CA THR A 37 12.40 -2.50 14.71
C THR A 37 11.80 -3.26 13.53
N GLY A 38 12.28 -2.93 12.32
CA GLY A 38 11.90 -3.63 11.10
C GLY A 38 12.81 -4.84 10.88
N SER A 39 12.22 -6.02 10.70
CA SER A 39 12.93 -7.17 10.16
C SER A 39 12.86 -7.14 8.64
N HIS A 40 13.96 -7.52 7.97
CA HIS A 40 13.99 -7.78 6.54
C HIS A 40 13.96 -9.29 6.32
N VAL A 41 13.52 -9.74 5.15
CA VAL A 41 13.51 -11.17 4.80
C VAL A 41 14.93 -11.77 4.86
N SER A 42 15.95 -10.96 4.58
CA SER A 42 17.38 -11.32 4.71
C SER A 42 17.94 -11.26 6.14
N ASN A 43 17.09 -11.12 7.18
CA ASN A 43 17.46 -11.02 8.59
C ASN A 43 18.56 -9.96 8.88
N ASN A 44 18.56 -8.86 8.11
CA ASN A 44 19.54 -7.79 8.18
C ASN A 44 21.00 -8.22 7.92
N ASP A 45 21.26 -9.29 7.15
CA ASP A 45 22.63 -9.61 6.74
C ASP A 45 23.15 -8.53 5.76
N PRO A 46 24.20 -7.75 6.14
CA PRO A 46 24.67 -6.65 5.31
C PRO A 46 25.24 -7.11 3.96
N ASN A 47 25.81 -8.31 3.89
CA ASN A 47 26.43 -8.80 2.65
C ASN A 47 25.36 -9.14 1.62
N VAL A 48 24.30 -9.82 2.05
CA VAL A 48 23.16 -10.17 1.19
C VAL A 48 22.46 -8.91 0.71
N MET A 49 22.19 -7.96 1.62
CA MET A 49 21.55 -6.69 1.25
C MET A 49 22.37 -5.91 0.24
N GLN A 50 23.70 -5.88 0.38
CA GLN A 50 24.56 -5.17 -0.57
C GLN A 50 24.53 -5.81 -1.97
N VAL A 51 24.65 -7.14 -2.04
CA VAL A 51 24.61 -7.88 -3.32
C VAL A 51 23.27 -7.69 -4.02
N GLU A 52 22.16 -7.83 -3.29
CA GLU A 52 20.81 -7.70 -3.85
C GLU A 52 20.53 -6.25 -4.27
N LYS A 53 21.00 -5.26 -3.50
CA LYS A 53 20.93 -3.85 -3.87
C LYS A 53 21.72 -3.56 -5.15
N GLU A 54 22.90 -4.14 -5.31
CA GLU A 54 23.66 -4.00 -6.55
C GLU A 54 22.95 -4.63 -7.75
N LYS A 55 22.32 -5.80 -7.58
CA LYS A 55 21.50 -6.42 -8.64
C LYS A 55 20.33 -5.51 -9.01
N LEU A 56 19.66 -4.91 -8.03
CA LEU A 56 18.57 -3.96 -8.24
C LEU A 56 19.02 -2.76 -9.06
N LEU A 57 20.14 -2.12 -8.67
CA LEU A 57 20.68 -0.96 -9.36
C LEU A 57 21.17 -1.27 -10.77
N LYS A 58 21.63 -2.50 -11.02
CA LYS A 58 22.04 -2.99 -12.35
C LYS A 58 20.85 -3.45 -13.20
N GLY A 59 19.61 -3.39 -12.68
CA GLY A 59 18.41 -3.85 -13.38
C GLY A 59 18.39 -5.37 -13.63
N LYS A 60 19.10 -6.15 -12.80
CA LYS A 60 19.23 -7.61 -12.93
C LYS A 60 18.20 -8.38 -12.10
N ILE A 61 17.21 -7.70 -11.54
CA ILE A 61 16.10 -8.35 -10.82
C ILE A 61 15.13 -8.94 -11.83
N ILE A 62 14.57 -10.08 -11.46
CA ILE A 62 13.49 -10.74 -12.19
C ILE A 62 12.22 -10.51 -11.39
N ASP A 63 11.14 -10.21 -12.10
CA ASP A 63 9.88 -9.83 -11.48
C ASP A 63 9.08 -11.09 -11.16
N HIS A 64 9.09 -11.51 -9.89
CA HIS A 64 8.32 -12.67 -9.42
C HIS A 64 6.83 -12.38 -9.24
N ILE A 65 6.48 -11.11 -9.02
CA ILE A 65 5.12 -10.65 -8.73
C ILE A 65 4.71 -9.64 -9.81
N LYS A 66 3.63 -9.92 -10.55
CA LYS A 66 3.21 -9.05 -11.67
C LYS A 66 2.73 -7.68 -11.19
N SER A 67 2.16 -7.62 -9.99
CA SER A 67 1.66 -6.38 -9.37
C SER A 67 2.77 -5.47 -8.83
N ALA A 68 4.03 -5.94 -8.80
CA ALA A 68 5.17 -5.23 -8.22
C ALA A 68 6.45 -5.45 -9.05
N PRO A 69 6.55 -4.86 -10.25
CA PRO A 69 7.77 -4.95 -11.05
C PRO A 69 8.94 -4.23 -10.37
N GLY A 70 10.13 -4.81 -10.46
CA GLY A 70 11.36 -4.34 -9.84
C GLY A 70 11.43 -4.54 -8.32
N TRP A 71 10.47 -5.24 -7.73
CA TRP A 71 10.45 -5.55 -6.30
C TRP A 71 11.36 -6.74 -5.97
N SER A 72 12.05 -6.66 -4.84
CA SER A 72 12.95 -7.72 -4.35
C SER A 72 12.55 -8.08 -2.92
N GLU A 73 12.19 -9.36 -2.73
CA GLU A 73 11.80 -9.89 -1.43
C GLU A 73 12.93 -9.77 -0.40
N THR A 74 14.17 -10.03 -0.81
CA THR A 74 15.36 -10.00 0.06
C THR A 74 15.69 -8.61 0.60
N LEU A 75 15.31 -7.56 -0.13
CA LEU A 75 15.44 -6.16 0.28
C LEU A 75 14.18 -5.61 0.97
N ALA A 76 13.06 -6.31 0.87
CA ALA A 76 11.80 -5.88 1.46
C ALA A 76 11.79 -6.09 2.98
N SER A 77 10.97 -5.27 3.66
CA SER A 77 10.58 -5.58 5.03
C SER A 77 9.67 -6.82 5.05
N GLU A 78 9.68 -7.56 6.15
CA GLU A 78 8.82 -8.75 6.32
C GLU A 78 7.33 -8.42 6.10
N SER A 79 6.86 -7.30 6.66
CA SER A 79 5.49 -6.84 6.47
C SER A 79 5.16 -6.50 5.02
N GLU A 80 6.13 -5.95 4.28
CA GLU A 80 5.93 -5.63 2.87
C GLU A 80 5.85 -6.91 2.02
N ALA A 81 6.73 -7.88 2.28
CA ALA A 81 6.71 -9.17 1.59
C ALA A 81 5.37 -9.89 1.77
N ILE A 82 4.84 -9.92 3.01
CA ILE A 82 3.52 -10.51 3.29
C ILE A 82 2.42 -9.81 2.48
N VAL A 83 2.36 -8.47 2.55
CA VAL A 83 1.33 -7.70 1.83
C VAL A 83 1.42 -7.90 0.32
N LYS A 84 2.63 -8.06 -0.23
CA LYS A 84 2.82 -8.28 -1.67
C LYS A 84 2.46 -9.70 -2.09
N ALA A 85 2.78 -10.70 -1.27
CA ALA A 85 2.39 -12.09 -1.51
C ALA A 85 0.87 -12.28 -1.46
N GLU A 86 0.19 -11.65 -0.50
CA GLU A 86 -1.27 -11.79 -0.34
C GLU A 86 -2.08 -11.02 -1.38
N ARG A 87 -1.48 -10.05 -2.07
CA ARG A 87 -2.18 -9.15 -2.99
C ARG A 87 -2.29 -9.70 -4.41
N GLU A 88 -1.67 -10.84 -4.73
CA GLU A 88 -1.93 -11.52 -6.00
C GLU A 88 -3.24 -12.31 -5.92
N ASP A 89 -4.31 -11.73 -6.47
CA ASP A 89 -5.63 -12.34 -6.58
C ASP A 89 -5.93 -12.79 -8.01
N GLY A 90 -6.84 -13.76 -8.13
CA GLY A 90 -7.50 -14.10 -9.40
C GLY A 90 -6.82 -15.13 -10.30
N TYR A 91 -5.75 -15.79 -9.85
CA TYR A 91 -5.08 -16.87 -10.61
C TYR A 91 -5.57 -18.26 -10.23
N THR A 92 -5.66 -19.15 -11.22
CA THR A 92 -5.80 -20.59 -10.96
C THR A 92 -4.45 -21.20 -10.55
N ILE A 93 -4.49 -22.41 -9.98
CA ILE A 93 -3.27 -23.11 -9.54
C ILE A 93 -2.33 -23.34 -10.74
N GLU A 94 -2.88 -23.68 -11.91
CA GLU A 94 -2.14 -23.93 -13.14
C GLU A 94 -1.42 -22.69 -13.64
N GLU A 95 -2.05 -21.52 -13.56
CA GLU A 95 -1.46 -20.25 -13.98
C GLU A 95 -0.29 -19.86 -13.08
N ILE A 96 -0.40 -20.09 -11.77
CA ILE A 96 0.68 -19.85 -10.81
C ILE A 96 1.86 -20.78 -11.13
N GLN A 97 1.61 -22.08 -11.35
CA GLN A 97 2.66 -23.04 -11.69
C GLN A 97 3.39 -22.67 -12.99
N HIS A 98 2.64 -22.33 -14.03
CA HIS A 98 3.22 -21.94 -15.31
C HIS A 98 4.04 -20.64 -15.18
N HIS A 99 3.56 -19.69 -14.36
CA HIS A 99 4.28 -18.47 -14.07
C HIS A 99 5.61 -18.74 -13.36
N THR A 100 5.61 -19.58 -12.32
CA THR A 100 6.83 -19.98 -11.61
C THR A 100 7.83 -20.66 -12.54
N LEU A 101 7.37 -21.60 -13.39
CA LEU A 101 8.25 -22.25 -14.36
C LEU A 101 8.86 -21.23 -15.32
N LYS A 102 8.09 -20.29 -15.82
CA LYS A 102 8.59 -19.23 -16.71
C LYS A 102 9.70 -18.42 -16.04
N ILE A 103 9.50 -18.01 -14.79
CA ILE A 103 10.50 -17.25 -14.03
C ILE A 103 11.79 -18.06 -13.84
N LEU A 104 11.69 -19.34 -13.45
CA LEU A 104 12.86 -20.21 -13.26
C LEU A 104 13.69 -20.38 -14.54
N HIS A 105 13.03 -20.51 -15.70
CA HIS A 105 13.73 -20.55 -16.98
C HIS A 105 14.39 -19.20 -17.31
N GLU A 106 13.77 -18.06 -16.98
CA GLU A 106 14.39 -16.74 -17.17
C GLU A 106 15.60 -16.53 -16.25
N GLU A 107 15.56 -17.06 -15.03
CA GLU A 107 16.69 -17.07 -14.09
C GLU A 107 17.87 -17.89 -14.61
N GLU A 108 17.61 -19.10 -15.11
CA GLU A 108 18.64 -19.97 -15.69
C GLU A 108 19.31 -19.33 -16.91
N ASN A 109 18.55 -18.64 -17.76
CA ASN A 109 19.09 -17.98 -18.96
C ASN A 109 19.88 -16.69 -18.65
N LYS A 110 19.72 -16.09 -17.46
CA LYS A 110 20.39 -14.83 -17.06
C LYS A 110 21.67 -15.06 -16.24
N ASN A 111 21.87 -16.25 -15.68
CA ASN A 111 23.07 -16.64 -14.92
C ASN A 111 24.12 -17.29 -15.81
#